data_AF-A0A0L9UBP6-F1
#
_entry.id   AF-A0A0L9UBP6-F1
#
_cell.length_a   1.000
_cell.length_b   1.000
_cell.length_c   1.000
_cell.angle_alpha   90.00
_cell.angle_beta   90.00
_cell.angle_gamma   90.00
#
_symmetry.space_group_name_H-M   'P 1'
#
loop_
_entity.id
_entity.type
_entity.pdbx_description
1 polymer ?
#
loop_
_entity_poly.entity_id
_entity_poly.type
_entity_poly.pdbx_seq_one_letter_code
_entity_poly.pdbx_strand_id
1 'polypeptide(L)'
;MEIGELTRCLRLIESLKCRESIKERVIGSGLMRACFEVKLRVDCLCGYGLTRRDALKVIWKEPRVICYEVGDVERKVEFLVQRMKCSVECLAEVPKYLGVNFEKQIVARYSVVECLRGKGAIGFEFGLKDLVMPSRLRFYNLYVKPYPECEKIYGRFSGCGVQVKTKHPAGLWKLFKPQKFAERDEDVESVRSFMESLV
;
A
#
# COMPACT_ATOMS: atom_id res chain seq x y z
N MET A 1 6.64 -32.50 -1.74
CA MET A 1 7.57 -31.35 -1.85
C MET A 1 8.96 -31.92 -1.99
N GLU A 2 9.68 -31.61 -3.07
CA GLU A 2 11.04 -32.15 -3.24
C GLU A 2 12.00 -31.53 -2.22
N ILE A 3 13.04 -32.27 -1.82
CA ILE A 3 13.98 -31.83 -0.78
C ILE A 3 14.63 -30.48 -1.16
N GLY A 4 15.03 -30.31 -2.42
CA GLY A 4 15.63 -29.07 -2.91
C GLY A 4 14.67 -27.85 -2.88
N GLU A 5 13.37 -28.08 -3.04
CA GLU A 5 12.36 -27.01 -2.92
C GLU A 5 12.17 -26.60 -1.46
N LEU A 6 12.14 -27.57 -0.55
CA LEU A 6 12.01 -27.32 0.88
C LEU A 6 13.18 -26.49 1.41
N THR A 7 14.42 -26.81 1.02
CA THR A 7 15.60 -26.03 1.42
C THR A 7 15.52 -24.59 0.90
N ARG A 8 15.01 -24.36 -0.33
CA ARG A 8 14.83 -23.01 -0.87
C ARG A 8 13.78 -22.22 -0.09
N CYS A 9 12.66 -22.86 0.29
CA CYS A 9 11.62 -22.22 1.09
C CYS A 9 12.12 -21.87 2.49
N LEU A 10 12.89 -22.76 3.13
CA LEU A 10 13.51 -22.50 4.43
C LEU A 10 14.42 -21.27 4.38
N ARG A 11 15.36 -21.21 3.42
CA ARG A 11 16.24 -20.05 3.25
C ARG A 11 15.47 -18.76 2.98
N LEU A 12 14.37 -18.83 2.23
CA LEU A 12 13.51 -17.67 2.01
C LEU A 12 12.90 -17.18 3.33
N ILE A 13 12.34 -18.09 4.14
CA ILE A 13 11.71 -17.77 5.43
C ILE A 13 12.72 -17.17 6.41
N GLU A 14 13.91 -17.75 6.50
CA GLU A 14 14.99 -17.27 7.37
C GLU A 14 15.47 -15.87 6.98
N SER A 15 15.48 -15.57 5.67
CA SER A 15 15.95 -14.30 5.12
C SER A 15 14.85 -13.23 4.94
N LEU A 16 13.62 -13.48 5.41
CA LEU A 16 12.53 -12.51 5.33
C LEU A 16 12.85 -11.23 6.10
N LYS A 17 12.92 -10.11 5.38
CA LYS A 17 13.08 -8.78 5.97
C LYS A 17 11.71 -8.15 6.24
N CYS A 18 10.98 -8.66 7.24
CA CYS A 18 9.67 -8.14 7.63
C CYS A 18 9.58 -7.81 9.11
N ARG A 19 8.45 -7.22 9.53
CA ARG A 19 8.14 -6.99 10.94
C ARG A 19 8.04 -8.33 11.67
N GLU A 20 8.43 -8.34 12.95
CA GLU A 20 8.41 -9.56 13.76
C GLU A 20 7.01 -10.19 13.80
N SER A 21 5.95 -9.38 13.94
CA SER A 21 4.56 -9.86 13.91
C SER A 21 4.11 -10.50 12.59
N ILE A 22 4.82 -10.26 11.48
CA ILE A 22 4.57 -10.98 10.23
C ILE A 22 5.35 -12.29 10.26
N LYS A 23 6.61 -12.25 10.71
CA LYS A 23 7.47 -13.43 10.82
C LYS A 23 6.89 -14.48 11.77
N GLU A 24 6.41 -14.06 12.94
CA GLU A 24 5.69 -14.89 13.91
C GLU A 24 4.43 -15.51 13.31
N ARG A 25 3.65 -14.76 12.52
CA ARG A 25 2.46 -15.32 11.86
C ARG A 25 2.79 -16.36 10.80
N VAL A 26 3.89 -16.16 10.07
CA VAL A 26 4.36 -17.12 9.07
C VAL A 26 4.90 -18.39 9.73
N ILE A 27 5.72 -18.24 10.76
CA ILE A 27 6.44 -19.36 11.40
C ILE A 27 5.65 -20.00 12.54
N GLY A 28 4.63 -19.33 13.08
CA GLY A 28 3.91 -19.73 14.29
C GLY A 28 3.22 -21.09 14.19
N SER A 29 2.87 -21.54 12.98
CA SER A 29 2.34 -22.88 12.71
C SER A 29 3.43 -23.94 12.48
N GLY A 30 4.71 -23.59 12.68
CA GLY A 30 5.89 -24.43 12.43
C GLY A 30 6.55 -24.18 11.07
N LEU A 31 7.88 -24.35 11.01
CA LEU A 31 8.70 -24.10 9.81
C LEU A 31 8.30 -24.97 8.61
N MET A 32 7.95 -26.24 8.84
CA MET A 32 7.52 -27.14 7.77
C MET A 32 6.21 -26.67 7.13
N ARG A 33 5.26 -26.22 7.96
CA ARG A 33 4.00 -25.65 7.48
C ARG A 33 4.27 -24.37 6.72
N ALA A 34 5.08 -23.47 7.26
CA ALA A 34 5.46 -22.23 6.60
C ALA A 34 6.08 -22.47 5.21
N CYS A 35 6.98 -23.46 5.08
CA CYS A 35 7.56 -23.83 3.79
C CYS A 35 6.51 -24.32 2.80
N PHE A 36 5.56 -25.12 3.27
CA PHE A 36 4.44 -25.57 2.44
C PHE A 36 3.56 -24.40 1.99
N GLU A 37 3.22 -23.47 2.89
CA GLU A 37 2.46 -22.28 2.56
C GLU A 37 3.19 -21.40 1.52
N VAL A 38 4.51 -21.21 1.66
CA VAL A 38 5.35 -20.53 0.67
C VAL A 38 5.27 -21.22 -0.69
N LYS A 39 5.46 -22.55 -0.72
CA LYS A 39 5.37 -23.33 -1.96
C LYS A 39 4.02 -23.13 -2.65
N LEU A 40 2.92 -23.22 -1.91
CA LEU A 40 1.58 -22.99 -2.48
C LEU A 40 1.45 -21.62 -3.15
N ARG A 41 1.99 -20.55 -2.56
CA ARG A 41 1.92 -19.20 -3.17
C ARG A 41 2.85 -19.09 -4.36
N VAL A 42 4.04 -19.71 -4.31
CA VAL A 42 4.94 -19.77 -5.46
C VAL A 42 4.28 -20.47 -6.64
N ASP A 43 3.71 -21.65 -6.41
CA ASP A 43 3.10 -22.47 -7.45
C ASP A 43 1.85 -21.75 -8.02
N CYS A 44 1.03 -21.11 -7.16
CA CYS A 44 -0.08 -20.26 -7.60
C CYS A 44 0.40 -19.14 -8.53
N LEU A 45 1.39 -18.33 -8.11
CA LEU A 45 1.93 -17.23 -8.92
C LEU A 45 2.53 -17.73 -10.25
N CYS A 46 3.20 -18.89 -10.22
CA CYS A 46 3.72 -19.52 -11.44
C CYS A 46 2.60 -19.97 -12.39
N GLY A 47 1.47 -20.45 -11.84
CA GLY A 47 0.28 -20.79 -12.63
C GLY A 47 -0.30 -19.61 -13.41
N TYR A 48 -0.09 -18.37 -12.94
CA TYR A 48 -0.45 -17.14 -13.65
C TYR A 48 0.67 -16.59 -14.56
N GLY A 49 1.76 -17.34 -14.74
CA GLY A 49 2.83 -17.01 -15.69
C GLY A 49 4.06 -16.33 -15.11
N LEU A 50 4.17 -16.17 -13.79
CA LEU A 50 5.44 -15.70 -13.19
C LEU A 50 6.51 -16.80 -13.25
N THR A 51 7.77 -16.39 -13.45
CA THR A 51 8.87 -17.32 -13.24
C THR A 51 8.97 -17.68 -11.76
N ARG A 52 9.44 -18.90 -11.45
CA ARG A 52 9.66 -19.31 -10.05
C ARG A 52 10.60 -18.37 -9.30
N ARG A 53 11.59 -17.80 -9.99
CA ARG A 53 12.51 -16.80 -9.43
C ARG A 53 11.77 -15.53 -9.04
N ASP A 54 10.89 -15.02 -9.91
CA ASP A 54 10.14 -13.79 -9.63
C ASP A 54 9.06 -14.02 -8.57
N ALA A 55 8.38 -15.16 -8.57
CA ALA A 55 7.43 -15.54 -7.53
C ALA A 55 8.09 -15.56 -6.13
N LEU A 56 9.27 -16.19 -6.01
CA LEU A 56 10.05 -16.17 -4.77
C LEU A 56 10.45 -14.74 -4.38
N LYS A 57 10.86 -13.91 -5.35
CA LYS A 57 11.23 -12.50 -5.12
C LYS A 57 10.04 -11.66 -4.66
N VAL A 58 8.85 -11.88 -5.21
CA VAL A 58 7.60 -11.22 -4.80
C VAL A 58 7.28 -11.57 -3.35
N ILE A 59 7.28 -12.85 -3.00
CA ILE A 59 7.00 -13.32 -1.63
C ILE A 59 8.04 -12.78 -0.64
N TRP A 60 9.32 -12.80 -1.01
CA TRP A 60 10.40 -12.27 -0.17
C TRP A 60 10.24 -10.76 0.10
N LYS A 61 9.82 -9.98 -0.91
CA LYS A 61 9.55 -8.55 -0.76
C LYS A 61 8.24 -8.24 -0.04
N GLU A 62 7.24 -9.11 -0.14
CA GLU A 62 5.93 -8.95 0.49
C GLU A 62 5.49 -10.23 1.23
N PRO A 63 6.02 -10.48 2.44
CA PRO A 63 5.79 -11.75 3.12
C PRO A 63 4.38 -11.94 3.65
N ARG A 64 3.56 -10.86 3.71
CA ARG A 64 2.14 -10.96 4.10
C ARG A 64 1.33 -11.85 3.16
N VAL A 65 1.80 -12.05 1.93
CA VAL A 65 1.22 -13.01 0.97
C VAL A 65 1.11 -14.42 1.55
N ILE A 66 2.07 -14.83 2.37
CA ILE A 66 2.07 -16.16 2.99
C ILE A 66 0.92 -16.29 4.00
N CYS A 67 0.51 -15.17 4.62
CA CYS A 67 -0.57 -15.14 5.61
C CYS A 67 -1.97 -15.04 5.00
N TYR A 68 -2.11 -14.86 3.68
CA TYR A 68 -3.42 -14.85 3.01
C TYR A 68 -3.74 -16.23 2.46
N GLU A 69 -5.03 -16.56 2.40
CA GLU A 69 -5.50 -17.77 1.72
C GLU A 69 -5.12 -17.73 0.23
N VAL A 70 -4.84 -18.90 -0.36
CA VAL A 70 -4.45 -18.98 -1.78
C VAL A 70 -5.52 -18.36 -2.67
N GLY A 71 -6.81 -18.64 -2.40
CA GLY A 71 -7.92 -18.03 -3.15
C GLY A 71 -7.99 -16.51 -3.03
N ASP A 72 -7.48 -15.90 -1.95
CA ASP A 72 -7.39 -14.43 -1.86
C ASP A 72 -6.29 -13.87 -2.75
N VAL A 73 -5.18 -14.60 -2.89
CA VAL A 73 -4.08 -14.24 -3.79
C VAL A 73 -4.54 -14.38 -5.23
N GLU A 74 -5.19 -15.50 -5.58
CA GLU A 74 -5.75 -15.73 -6.91
C GLU A 74 -6.72 -14.63 -7.33
N ARG A 75 -7.70 -14.30 -6.48
CA ARG A 75 -8.65 -13.20 -6.75
C ARG A 75 -7.96 -11.86 -7.04
N LYS A 76 -6.87 -11.55 -6.33
CA LYS A 76 -6.09 -10.32 -6.59
C LYS A 76 -5.37 -10.37 -7.94
N VAL A 77 -4.79 -11.53 -8.29
CA VAL A 77 -4.06 -11.72 -9.55
C VAL A 77 -5.02 -11.73 -10.74
N GLU A 78 -6.17 -12.40 -10.63
CA GLU A 78 -7.22 -12.38 -11.65
C GLU A 78 -7.73 -10.97 -11.90
N PHE A 79 -8.00 -10.21 -10.82
CA PHE A 79 -8.44 -8.82 -10.96
C PHE A 79 -7.39 -7.96 -11.69
N LEU A 80 -6.11 -8.16 -11.38
CA LEU A 80 -5.00 -7.47 -12.01
C LEU A 80 -4.95 -7.73 -13.53
N VAL A 81 -5.02 -9.00 -13.93
CA VAL A 81 -4.89 -9.40 -15.34
C VAL A 81 -6.17 -9.10 -16.12
N GLN A 82 -7.31 -9.50 -15.58
CA GLN A 82 -8.56 -9.51 -16.32
C GLN A 82 -9.23 -8.13 -16.34
N ARG A 83 -9.25 -7.43 -15.21
CA ARG A 83 -9.94 -6.13 -15.08
C ARG A 83 -9.01 -4.95 -15.26
N MET A 84 -7.83 -4.99 -14.63
CA MET A 84 -6.85 -3.91 -14.78
C MET A 84 -6.05 -3.98 -16.08
N LYS A 85 -6.10 -5.14 -16.78
CA LYS A 85 -5.34 -5.39 -18.02
C LYS A 85 -3.83 -5.18 -17.84
N CYS A 86 -3.32 -5.42 -16.64
CA CYS A 86 -1.89 -5.34 -16.35
C CYS A 86 -1.22 -6.71 -16.49
N SER A 87 0.04 -6.72 -16.92
CA SER A 87 0.87 -7.94 -16.90
C SER A 87 1.07 -8.43 -15.45
N VAL A 88 1.12 -9.74 -15.26
CA VAL A 88 1.44 -10.35 -13.96
C VAL A 88 2.86 -10.00 -13.52
N GLU A 89 3.76 -9.71 -14.48
CA GLU A 89 5.14 -9.30 -14.22
C GLU A 89 5.23 -8.01 -13.39
N CYS A 90 4.21 -7.14 -13.46
CA CYS A 90 4.12 -5.93 -12.64
C CYS A 90 4.15 -6.23 -11.13
N LEU A 91 3.82 -7.46 -10.71
CA LEU A 91 3.92 -7.89 -9.31
C LEU A 91 5.37 -7.92 -8.81
N ALA A 92 6.36 -8.18 -9.69
CA ALA A 92 7.78 -8.17 -9.31
C ALA A 92 8.27 -6.76 -8.95
N GLU A 93 7.67 -5.74 -9.58
CA GLU A 93 7.92 -4.32 -9.37
C GLU A 93 7.15 -3.78 -8.16
N VAL A 94 5.87 -4.16 -8.02
CA VAL A 94 4.97 -3.69 -6.94
C VAL A 94 4.38 -4.87 -6.13
N PRO A 95 5.21 -5.66 -5.41
CA PRO A 95 4.72 -6.80 -4.61
C PRO A 95 3.67 -6.43 -3.57
N LYS A 96 3.75 -5.20 -3.04
CA LYS A 96 2.84 -4.64 -2.04
C LYS A 96 1.37 -4.73 -2.45
N TYR A 97 1.07 -4.82 -3.75
CA TYR A 97 -0.29 -5.07 -4.26
C TYR A 97 -0.92 -6.31 -3.61
N LEU A 98 -0.18 -7.40 -3.49
CA LEU A 98 -0.70 -8.62 -2.87
C LEU A 98 -0.84 -8.48 -1.34
N GLY A 99 -0.12 -7.54 -0.73
CA GLY A 99 -0.12 -7.24 0.70
C GLY A 99 -1.27 -6.34 1.18
N VAL A 100 -2.04 -5.72 0.28
CA VAL A 100 -3.15 -4.82 0.65
C VAL A 100 -4.51 -5.52 0.62
N ASN A 101 -5.52 -4.92 1.26
CA ASN A 101 -6.87 -5.45 1.28
C ASN A 101 -7.52 -5.36 -0.11
N PHE A 102 -8.11 -6.45 -0.59
CA PHE A 102 -8.66 -6.52 -1.93
C PHE A 102 -9.83 -5.55 -2.13
N GLU A 103 -10.90 -5.69 -1.35
CA GLU A 103 -12.12 -4.89 -1.54
C GLU A 103 -11.91 -3.43 -1.13
N LYS A 104 -11.40 -3.20 0.09
CA LYS A 104 -11.30 -1.86 0.69
C LYS A 104 -10.26 -0.98 0.02
N GLN A 105 -9.26 -1.58 -0.64
CA GLN A 105 -8.16 -0.82 -1.25
C GLN A 105 -8.07 -1.03 -2.75
N ILE A 106 -7.93 -2.26 -3.25
CA ILE A 106 -7.73 -2.50 -4.70
C ILE A 106 -9.00 -2.13 -5.46
N VAL A 107 -10.12 -2.80 -5.16
CA VAL A 107 -11.39 -2.61 -5.87
C VAL A 107 -11.91 -1.19 -5.69
N ALA A 108 -11.90 -0.69 -4.45
CA ALA A 108 -12.37 0.66 -4.12
C ALA A 108 -11.63 1.76 -4.90
N ARG A 109 -10.30 1.67 -4.97
CA ARG A 109 -9.50 2.69 -5.65
C ARG A 109 -9.55 2.53 -7.16
N TYR A 110 -9.53 1.30 -7.66
CA TYR A 110 -9.59 1.07 -9.11
C TYR A 110 -10.93 1.51 -9.70
N SER A 111 -12.04 1.32 -8.96
CA SER A 111 -13.37 1.81 -9.39
C SER A 111 -13.41 3.34 -9.56
N VAL A 112 -12.71 4.08 -8.70
CA VAL A 112 -12.55 5.54 -8.84
C VAL A 112 -11.75 5.86 -10.09
N VAL A 113 -10.65 5.15 -10.33
CA VAL A 113 -9.81 5.34 -11.52
C VAL A 113 -10.56 5.05 -12.80
N GLU A 114 -11.36 3.98 -12.86
CA GLU A 114 -12.22 3.67 -14.01
C GLU A 114 -13.21 4.80 -14.28
N CYS A 115 -13.85 5.34 -13.24
CA CYS A 115 -14.77 6.47 -13.37
C CYS A 115 -14.07 7.71 -13.94
N LEU A 116 -12.90 8.07 -13.40
CA LEU A 116 -12.14 9.23 -13.85
C LEU A 116 -11.61 9.04 -15.28
N ARG A 117 -11.19 7.82 -15.65
CA ARG A 117 -10.73 7.49 -17.00
C ARG A 117 -11.86 7.62 -18.01
N GLY A 118 -13.06 7.15 -17.69
CA GLY A 118 -14.25 7.31 -18.54
C GLY A 118 -14.65 8.76 -18.79
N LYS A 119 -14.21 9.70 -17.93
CA LYS A 119 -14.44 11.15 -18.08
C LYS A 119 -13.26 11.91 -18.68
N GLY A 120 -12.14 11.23 -18.96
CA GLY A 120 -10.91 11.91 -19.39
C GLY A 120 -10.27 12.79 -18.31
N ALA A 121 -10.61 12.58 -17.02
CA ALA A 121 -10.10 13.40 -15.91
C ALA A 121 -8.70 12.98 -15.43
N ILE A 122 -8.16 11.86 -15.94
CA ILE A 122 -6.79 11.41 -15.69
C ILE A 122 -6.00 11.57 -17.00
N GLY A 123 -5.08 12.53 -17.02
CA GLY A 123 -4.20 12.82 -18.17
C GLY A 123 -2.87 12.05 -18.18
N PHE A 124 -2.70 11.05 -17.31
CA PHE A 124 -1.46 10.26 -17.20
C PHE A 124 -1.74 8.77 -17.05
N GLU A 125 -0.73 7.94 -17.28
CA GLU A 125 -0.86 6.50 -17.07
C GLU A 125 -0.95 6.16 -15.58
N PHE A 126 -2.13 5.73 -15.14
CA PHE A 126 -2.34 5.31 -13.76
C PHE A 126 -1.83 3.89 -13.53
N GLY A 127 -0.72 3.74 -12.82
CA GLY A 127 -0.05 2.46 -12.58
C GLY A 127 -0.40 1.78 -11.25
N LEU A 128 0.13 0.57 -11.04
CA LEU A 128 -0.05 -0.19 -9.79
C LEU A 128 0.48 0.57 -8.57
N LYS A 129 1.58 1.32 -8.74
CA LYS A 129 2.17 2.13 -7.67
C LYS A 129 1.19 3.20 -7.20
N ASP A 130 0.52 3.89 -8.11
CA ASP A 130 -0.45 4.94 -7.79
C ASP A 130 -1.70 4.39 -7.10
N LEU A 131 -2.04 3.13 -7.39
CA LEU A 131 -3.10 2.42 -6.70
C LEU A 131 -2.73 2.08 -5.25
N VAL A 132 -1.54 1.53 -5.03
CA VAL A 132 -1.18 0.85 -3.77
C VAL A 132 -0.40 1.73 -2.80
N MET A 133 0.40 2.67 -3.30
CA MET A 133 1.33 3.46 -2.48
C MET A 133 0.67 4.59 -1.68
N PRO A 134 -0.29 5.37 -2.21
CA PRO A 134 -0.89 6.45 -1.46
C PRO A 134 -1.61 5.96 -0.19
N SER A 135 -1.53 6.74 0.88
CA SER A 135 -2.39 6.52 2.05
C SER A 135 -3.86 6.70 1.67
N ARG A 136 -4.80 6.21 2.49
CA ARG A 136 -6.23 6.40 2.25
C ARG A 136 -6.57 7.89 2.09
N LEU A 137 -6.06 8.74 2.99
CA LEU A 137 -6.29 10.17 2.96
C LEU A 137 -5.69 10.83 1.71
N ARG A 138 -4.45 10.46 1.34
CA ARG A 138 -3.80 11.00 0.14
C ARG A 138 -4.54 10.61 -1.14
N PHE A 139 -4.95 9.34 -1.26
CA PHE A 139 -5.75 8.88 -2.39
C PHE A 139 -7.08 9.64 -2.48
N TYR A 140 -7.77 9.78 -1.35
CA TYR A 140 -9.04 10.49 -1.29
C TYR A 140 -8.89 11.95 -1.73
N ASN A 141 -7.90 12.68 -1.18
CA ASN A 141 -7.70 14.09 -1.53
C ASN A 141 -7.32 14.32 -3.00
N LEU A 142 -6.60 13.39 -3.61
CA LEU A 142 -6.16 13.52 -5.00
C LEU A 142 -7.22 13.10 -6.02
N TYR A 143 -7.94 12.00 -5.76
CA TYR A 143 -8.76 11.34 -6.78
C TYR A 143 -10.25 11.29 -6.44
N VAL A 144 -10.64 11.59 -5.20
CA VAL A 144 -12.04 11.49 -4.76
C VAL A 144 -12.62 12.85 -4.43
N LYS A 145 -11.99 13.60 -3.53
CA LYS A 145 -12.44 14.93 -3.10
C LYS A 145 -12.65 15.93 -4.26
N PRO A 146 -11.79 15.99 -5.30
CA PRO A 146 -12.01 16.91 -6.40
C PRO A 146 -13.17 16.51 -7.33
N TYR A 147 -13.69 15.28 -7.19
CA TYR A 147 -14.67 14.68 -8.10
C TYR A 147 -15.87 14.12 -7.30
N PRO A 148 -16.92 14.93 -7.07
CA PRO A 148 -18.05 14.55 -6.20
C PRO A 148 -18.73 13.21 -6.54
N GLU A 149 -18.76 12.83 -7.82
CA GLU A 149 -19.23 11.54 -8.30
C GLU A 149 -18.44 10.34 -7.74
N CYS A 150 -17.14 10.52 -7.52
CA CYS A 150 -16.25 9.49 -7.00
C CYS A 150 -16.47 9.27 -5.50
N GLU A 151 -17.07 10.22 -4.77
CA GLU A 151 -17.38 10.05 -3.35
C GLU A 151 -18.38 8.92 -3.13
N LYS A 152 -19.40 8.80 -4.00
CA LYS A 152 -20.39 7.72 -3.93
C LYS A 152 -19.75 6.36 -4.20
N ILE A 153 -18.79 6.30 -5.14
CA ILE A 153 -18.08 5.08 -5.52
C ILE A 153 -17.14 4.65 -4.39
N TYR A 154 -16.32 5.58 -3.87
CA TYR A 154 -15.33 5.30 -2.83
C TYR A 154 -15.96 5.09 -1.45
N GLY A 155 -17.10 5.75 -1.19
CA GLY A 155 -17.88 5.63 0.04
C GLY A 155 -18.48 4.23 0.24
N ARG A 156 -18.90 3.55 -0.84
CA ARG A 156 -19.42 2.17 -0.79
C ARG A 156 -18.43 1.18 -0.14
N PHE A 157 -17.13 1.42 -0.29
CA PHE A 157 -16.08 0.56 0.27
C PHE A 157 -15.49 1.08 1.58
N SER A 158 -15.90 2.28 2.02
CA SER A 158 -15.34 2.95 3.20
C SER A 158 -15.87 2.41 4.53
N GLY A 159 -16.88 1.54 4.50
CA GLY A 159 -17.64 1.15 5.69
C GLY A 159 -18.45 2.34 6.20
N CYS A 160 -19.65 2.07 6.71
CA CYS A 160 -20.55 3.05 7.31
C CYS A 160 -19.79 4.11 8.14
N GLY A 161 -20.00 5.39 7.80
CA GLY A 161 -19.70 6.57 8.63
C GLY A 161 -18.50 6.47 9.57
N VAL A 162 -17.27 6.49 9.05
CA VAL A 162 -16.14 6.87 9.90
C VAL A 162 -16.27 8.37 10.13
N GLN A 163 -17.01 8.76 11.18
CA GLN A 163 -16.69 10.00 11.87
C GLN A 163 -15.20 9.90 12.19
N VAL A 164 -14.40 10.71 11.50
CA VAL A 164 -13.00 10.90 11.86
C VAL A 164 -13.05 11.54 13.25
N LYS A 165 -13.06 10.71 14.31
CA LYS A 165 -12.77 11.17 15.65
C LYS A 165 -11.32 11.64 15.60
N THR A 166 -11.12 12.91 15.28
CA THR A 166 -9.83 13.57 15.41
C THR A 166 -9.39 13.30 16.84
N LYS A 167 -8.22 12.65 16.99
CA LYS A 167 -7.63 12.36 18.31
C LYS A 167 -7.34 13.63 19.12
N HIS A 168 -7.44 14.79 18.48
CA HIS A 168 -7.34 16.10 19.09
C HIS A 168 -8.71 16.79 19.02
N PRO A 169 -9.22 17.31 20.15
CA PRO A 169 -10.33 18.25 20.16
C PRO A 169 -10.07 19.38 19.16
N ALA A 170 -11.06 19.69 18.32
CA ALA A 170 -10.99 20.88 17.48
C ALA A 170 -10.79 22.11 18.37
N GLY A 171 -9.78 22.93 18.08
CA GLY A 171 -9.48 24.13 18.86
C GLY A 171 -8.37 23.99 19.91
N LEU A 172 -7.69 22.84 20.03
CA LEU A 172 -6.52 22.72 20.93
C LEU A 172 -5.42 23.76 20.63
N TRP A 173 -5.23 24.11 19.35
CA TRP A 173 -4.32 25.17 18.90
C TRP A 173 -4.69 26.56 19.40
N LYS A 174 -5.95 26.80 19.82
CA LYS A 174 -6.37 28.05 20.47
C LYS A 174 -5.92 28.13 21.93
N LEU A 175 -5.58 27.00 22.55
CA LEU A 175 -5.05 26.93 23.91
C LEU A 175 -3.54 27.16 23.94
N PHE A 176 -2.85 26.88 22.84
CA PHE A 176 -1.44 27.24 22.66
C PHE A 176 -1.34 28.74 22.36
N LYS A 177 -1.10 29.55 23.38
CA LYS A 177 -0.61 30.91 23.19
C LYS A 177 0.92 30.82 23.03
N PRO A 178 1.49 31.14 21.85
CA PRO A 178 2.94 31.21 21.72
C PRO A 178 3.47 32.22 22.75
N GLN A 179 4.61 31.91 23.37
CA GLN A 179 5.28 32.82 24.27
C GLN A 179 5.61 34.08 23.48
N LYS A 180 5.04 35.22 23.88
CA LYS A 180 5.39 36.50 23.27
C LYS A 180 6.83 36.82 23.67
N PHE A 181 7.76 36.57 22.78
CA PHE A 181 9.10 37.14 22.90
C PHE A 181 8.96 38.64 22.67
N ALA A 182 9.52 39.44 23.57
CA ALA A 182 9.66 40.86 23.32
C ALA A 182 10.70 40.99 22.21
N GLU A 183 10.29 41.50 21.04
CA GLU A 183 11.20 41.81 19.94
C GLU A 183 12.27 42.76 20.49
N ARG A 184 13.53 42.29 20.57
CA ARG A 184 14.67 43.15 20.83
C ARG A 184 15.14 43.72 19.50
N ASP A 185 15.73 44.90 19.50
CA ASP A 185 16.22 45.54 18.27
C ASP A 185 17.21 44.64 17.49
N GLU A 186 17.95 43.78 18.20
CA GLU A 186 18.83 42.75 17.61
C GLU A 186 18.09 41.70 16.78
N ASP A 187 16.86 41.33 17.17
CA ASP A 187 16.04 40.35 16.44
C ASP A 187 15.58 40.92 15.09
N VAL A 188 15.34 42.23 15.03
CA VAL A 188 14.92 42.95 13.81
C VAL A 188 16.08 43.10 12.83
N GLU A 189 17.30 43.37 13.33
CA GLU A 189 18.50 43.42 12.49
C GLU A 189 18.85 42.04 11.91
N SER A 190 18.69 40.98 12.69
CA SER A 190 18.92 39.59 12.23
C SER A 190 17.99 39.20 11.07
N VAL A 191 16.70 39.54 11.18
CA VAL A 191 15.73 39.30 10.10
C VAL A 191 16.03 40.16 8.86
N ARG A 192 16.42 41.42 9.05
CA ARG A 192 16.78 42.33 7.93
C ARG A 192 18.01 41.83 7.17
N SER A 193 19.07 41.45 7.89
CA SER A 193 20.30 40.87 7.32
C SER A 193 20.02 39.57 6.55
N PHE A 194 19.15 38.71 7.10
CA PHE A 194 18.73 37.49 6.40
C PHE A 194 17.97 37.80 5.11
N MET A 195 17.06 38.77 5.11
CA MET A 195 16.32 39.15 3.90
C MET A 195 17.21 39.79 2.83
N GLU A 196 18.20 40.57 3.23
CA GLU A 196 19.19 41.18 2.31
C GLU A 196 20.10 40.12 1.67
N SER A 197 20.35 38.98 2.33
CA SER A 197 21.14 37.88 1.77
C SER A 197 20.44 37.04 0.70
N LEU A 198 19.13 37.24 0.51
CA LEU A 198 18.29 36.49 -0.44
C LEU A 198 18.07 37.23 -1.77
N VAL A 199 18.64 38.42 -1.93
CA VAL A 199 18.65 39.24 -3.15
C VAL A 199 20.03 39.17 -3.80
#